data_AF-A0A388P2S7-F1
#
_entry.id   AF-A0A388P2S7-F1
#
_cell.length_a   1.000
_cell.length_b   1.000
_cell.length_c   1.000
_cell.angle_alpha   90.00
_cell.angle_beta   90.00
_cell.angle_gamma   90.00
#
_symmetry.space_group_name_H-M   'P 1'
#
loop_
_entity.id
_entity.type
_entity.pdbx_description
1 polymer ?
#
loop_
_entity_poly.entity_id
_entity_poly.type
_entity_poly.pdbx_seq_one_letter_code
_entity_poly.pdbx_strand_id
1 'polypeptide(L)'
;MFTVFTAWGYEVSALELSAVITSFTAVLLGARGVRMTWPWYLVSASLYAIFFYQVDLIASALLQFVFIAAGIWGWLGWNKTGVILGI
;
A
#
# COMPACT_ATOMS: atom_id res chain seq x y z
N MET A 1 -5.21 12.57 -15.09
CA MET A 1 -5.71 11.51 -14.19
C MET A 1 -7.12 11.13 -14.62
N PHE A 2 -7.50 9.85 -14.58
CA PHE A 2 -8.89 9.43 -14.83
C PHE A 2 -9.67 9.49 -13.50
N THR A 3 -10.73 10.30 -13.46
CA THR A 3 -11.60 10.49 -12.28
C THR A 3 -12.72 9.45 -12.27
N VAL A 4 -12.94 8.81 -11.13
CA VAL A 4 -14.00 7.79 -10.96
C VAL A 4 -15.28 8.42 -10.41
N PHE A 5 -15.15 9.23 -9.36
CA PHE A 5 -16.29 9.91 -8.74
C PHE A 5 -15.84 11.18 -8.01
N THR A 6 -16.79 12.03 -7.65
CA THR A 6 -16.55 13.22 -6.84
C THR A 6 -17.13 13.03 -5.45
N ALA A 7 -16.38 13.43 -4.43
CA ALA A 7 -16.76 13.29 -3.03
C ALA A 7 -16.41 14.58 -2.29
N TRP A 8 -17.39 15.25 -1.67
CA TRP A 8 -17.20 16.52 -0.96
C TRP A 8 -16.48 17.61 -1.79
N GLY A 9 -16.73 17.64 -3.10
CA GLY A 9 -16.07 18.58 -4.02
C GLY A 9 -14.65 18.19 -4.43
N TYR A 10 -14.16 17.02 -4.00
CA TYR A 10 -12.88 16.45 -4.41
C TYR A 10 -13.06 15.36 -5.48
N GLU A 11 -12.27 15.39 -6.53
CA GLU A 11 -12.27 14.41 -7.61
C GLU A 11 -11.38 13.22 -7.28
N VAL A 12 -11.98 12.07 -6.98
CA VAL A 12 -11.23 10.85 -6.66
C VAL A 12 -10.79 10.16 -7.94
N SER A 13 -9.47 10.07 -8.14
CA SER A 13 -8.89 9.40 -9.30
C SER A 13 -8.94 7.87 -9.18
N ALA A 14 -8.94 7.16 -10.31
CA ALA A 14 -8.85 5.70 -10.31
C ALA A 14 -7.53 5.19 -9.69
N LEU A 15 -6.46 5.97 -9.83
CA LEU A 15 -5.17 5.67 -9.21
C LEU A 15 -5.29 5.73 -7.68
N GLU A 16 -5.89 6.78 -7.15
CA GLU A 16 -6.10 6.94 -5.72
C GLU A 16 -7.03 5.86 -5.16
N LEU A 17 -8.15 5.62 -5.84
CA LEU A 17 -9.10 4.59 -5.42
C LEU A 17 -8.47 3.20 -5.40
N SER A 18 -7.68 2.85 -6.43
CA SER A 18 -6.96 1.58 -6.46
C SER A 18 -5.87 1.48 -5.38
N ALA A 19 -5.15 2.57 -5.08
CA ALA A 19 -4.20 2.65 -3.97
C ALA A 19 -4.90 2.40 -2.62
N VAL A 20 -6.07 3.00 -2.40
CA VAL A 20 -6.86 2.81 -1.17
C VAL A 20 -7.35 1.37 -1.04
N ILE A 21 -7.92 0.78 -2.10
CA ILE A 21 -8.44 -0.61 -2.07
C ILE A 21 -7.32 -1.62 -1.81
N THR A 22 -6.18 -1.46 -2.47
CA THR A 22 -5.00 -2.33 -2.29
C THR A 22 -4.43 -2.18 -0.87
N SER A 23 -4.35 -0.96 -0.34
CA SER A 23 -3.94 -0.69 1.03
C SER A 23 -4.87 -1.34 2.07
N PHE A 24 -6.18 -1.19 1.89
CA PHE A 24 -7.17 -1.79 2.78
C PHE A 24 -7.04 -3.32 2.80
N THR A 25 -6.84 -3.94 1.64
CA THR A 25 -6.61 -5.38 1.52
C THR A 25 -5.31 -5.81 2.21
N ALA A 26 -4.24 -5.02 2.05
CA ALA A 26 -2.95 -5.26 2.72
C ALA A 26 -3.12 -5.29 4.25
N VAL A 27 -3.84 -4.32 4.82
CA VAL A 27 -4.12 -4.22 6.25
C VAL A 27 -4.96 -5.40 6.74
N LEU A 28 -6.02 -5.78 6.02
CA LEU A 28 -6.83 -6.95 6.39
C LEU A 28 -6.02 -8.24 6.44
N LEU A 29 -5.14 -8.45 5.47
CA LEU A 29 -4.24 -9.61 5.45
C LEU A 29 -3.18 -9.52 6.55
N GLY A 30 -2.67 -8.31 6.83
CA GLY A 30 -1.71 -8.06 7.90
C GLY A 30 -2.30 -8.34 9.28
N ALA A 31 -3.54 -7.92 9.52
CA ALA A 31 -4.29 -8.22 10.73
C ALA A 31 -4.54 -9.73 10.91
N ARG A 32 -4.67 -10.49 9.82
CA ARG A 32 -4.75 -11.96 9.83
C ARG A 32 -3.40 -12.65 9.96
N GLY A 33 -2.29 -11.89 9.97
CA GLY A 33 -0.94 -12.43 10.09
C GLY A 33 -0.48 -13.27 8.90
N VAL A 34 -1.14 -13.19 7.74
CA VAL A 34 -0.78 -14.01 6.57
C VAL A 34 0.35 -13.36 5.78
N ARG A 35 1.31 -14.17 5.30
CA ARG A 35 2.45 -13.68 4.51
C ARG A 35 2.02 -12.90 3.27
N MET A 36 0.86 -13.26 2.69
CA MET A 36 0.28 -12.56 1.54
C MET A 36 0.04 -11.06 1.77
N THR A 37 0.10 -10.53 3.00
CA THR A 37 0.01 -9.08 3.24
C THR A 37 1.09 -8.28 2.49
N TRP A 38 2.32 -8.80 2.37
CA TRP A 38 3.45 -8.00 1.90
C TRP A 38 3.42 -7.62 0.41
N PRO A 39 3.02 -8.50 -0.54
CA PRO A 39 2.83 -8.12 -1.93
C PRO A 39 1.74 -7.06 -2.09
N TRP A 40 0.69 -7.11 -1.28
CA TRP A 40 -0.35 -6.08 -1.27
C TRP A 40 0.19 -4.75 -0.75
N TYR A 41 1.03 -4.76 0.29
CA TYR A 41 1.75 -3.55 0.74
C TYR A 41 2.67 -2.99 -0.34
N LEU A 42 3.38 -3.84 -1.08
CA LEU A 42 4.25 -3.43 -2.19
C LEU A 42 3.48 -2.75 -3.32
N VAL A 43 2.36 -3.35 -3.73
CA VAL A 43 1.47 -2.76 -4.75
C VAL A 43 0.90 -1.44 -4.26
N SER A 44 0.38 -1.40 -3.04
CA SER A 44 -0.18 -0.18 -2.43
C SER A 44 0.84 0.95 -2.39
N ALA A 45 2.04 0.70 -1.85
CA ALA A 45 3.10 1.70 -1.75
C ALA A 45 3.55 2.20 -3.12
N SER A 46 3.62 1.32 -4.13
CA SER A 46 3.96 1.73 -5.50
C SER A 46 2.90 2.64 -6.12
N LEU A 47 1.61 2.34 -5.93
CA LEU A 47 0.51 3.18 -6.41
C LEU A 47 0.50 4.54 -5.70
N TYR A 48 0.70 4.56 -4.38
CA TYR A 48 0.83 5.80 -3.62
C TYR A 48 2.06 6.62 -4.02
N ALA A 49 3.18 5.99 -4.38
CA ALA A 49 4.38 6.71 -4.81
C ALA A 49 4.09 7.52 -6.08
N ILE A 50 3.40 6.89 -7.04
CA ILE A 50 2.98 7.52 -8.29
C ILE A 50 1.98 8.64 -8.00
N PHE A 51 0.99 8.39 -7.13
CA PHE A 51 -0.02 9.38 -6.77
C PHE A 51 0.60 10.62 -6.11
N PHE A 52 1.44 10.42 -5.09
CA PHE A 52 2.08 11.53 -4.38
C PHE A 52 3.04 12.33 -5.25
N TYR A 53 3.69 11.70 -6.21
CA TYR A 53 4.49 12.40 -7.21
C TYR A 53 3.63 13.30 -8.11
N GLN A 54 2.41 12.86 -8.49
CA GLN A 54 1.50 13.64 -9.33
C GLN A 54 0.88 14.85 -8.61
N VAL A 55 0.80 14.84 -7.29
CA VAL A 55 0.26 15.94 -6.48
C VAL A 55 1.35 16.78 -5.79
N ASP A 56 2.59 16.72 -6.30
CA ASP A 56 3.78 17.45 -5.80
C ASP A 56 4.14 17.19 -4.32
N LEU A 57 3.67 16.07 -3.76
CA LEU A 57 4.00 15.62 -2.40
C LEU A 57 5.25 14.72 -2.42
N ILE A 58 6.39 15.30 -2.80
CA ILE A 58 7.64 14.57 -3.00
C ILE A 58 8.11 13.85 -1.73
N ALA A 59 7.98 14.47 -0.55
CA ALA A 59 8.33 13.82 0.72
C ALA A 59 7.50 12.55 0.96
N SER A 60 6.20 12.62 0.71
CA SER A 60 5.29 11.48 0.83
C SER A 60 5.58 10.40 -0.22
N ALA A 61 5.95 10.80 -1.44
CA ALA A 61 6.35 9.89 -2.51
C ALA A 61 7.64 9.13 -2.15
N LEU A 62 8.65 9.84 -1.62
CA LEU A 62 9.90 9.25 -1.15
C LEU A 62 9.69 8.27 0.00
N LEU A 63 8.78 8.60 0.93
CA LEU A 63 8.43 7.70 2.03
C LEU A 63 7.87 6.35 1.53
N GLN A 64 7.17 6.33 0.39
CA GLN A 64 6.68 5.06 -0.16
C GLN A 64 7.80 4.10 -0.53
N PHE A 65 8.98 4.59 -0.93
CA PHE A 65 10.14 3.72 -1.20
C PHE A 65 10.65 3.05 0.08
N VAL A 66 10.56 3.73 1.23
CA VAL A 66 10.86 3.13 2.54
C VAL A 66 9.86 2.02 2.84
N PHE A 67 8.57 2.21 2.56
CA PHE A 67 7.55 1.17 2.74
C PHE A 67 7.70 0.01 1.75
N ILE A 68 8.15 0.25 0.52
CA ILE A 68 8.51 -0.80 -0.44
C ILE A 68 9.65 -1.63 0.12
N ALA A 69 10.73 -1.00 0.60
CA ALA A 69 11.85 -1.71 1.21
C ALA A 69 11.43 -2.51 2.47
N ALA A 70 10.60 -1.91 3.33
CA ALA A 70 10.03 -2.59 4.49
C ALA A 70 9.12 -3.77 4.09
N GLY A 71 8.36 -3.64 2.99
CA GLY A 71 7.52 -4.69 2.45
C GLY A 71 8.33 -5.88 1.93
N ILE A 72 9.44 -5.61 1.23
CA ILE A 72 10.40 -6.66 0.81
C ILE A 72 10.99 -7.35 2.03
N TRP A 73 11.45 -6.59 3.03
CA TRP A 73 11.98 -7.17 4.26
C TRP A 73 10.93 -8.04 4.95
N GLY A 74 9.72 -7.52 5.16
CA GLY A 74 8.63 -8.24 5.78
C GLY A 74 8.29 -9.54 5.05
N TRP A 75 8.27 -9.52 3.71
CA TRP A 75 8.04 -10.72 2.91
C TRP A 75 9.13 -11.78 3.11
N LEU A 76 10.40 -11.37 3.20
CA LEU A 76 11.52 -12.28 3.43
C LEU A 76 11.58 -12.78 4.88
N GLY A 77 11.20 -11.94 5.84
CA GLY A 77 11.24 -12.24 7.27
C GLY A 77 10.10 -13.13 7.78
N TRP A 78 8.92 -13.08 7.14
CA TRP A 78 7.79 -13.93 7.54
C TRP A 78 7.90 -15.34 6.96
N ASN A 79 7.59 -16.35 7.79
CA ASN A 79 7.58 -17.74 7.36
C ASN A 79 6.44 -18.02 6.36
N LYS A 80 6.52 -19.14 5.64
CA LYS A 80 5.51 -19.54 4.63
C LYS A 80 4.07 -19.51 5.17
N THR A 81 3.90 -19.74 6.47
CA THR A 81 2.62 -19.74 7.18
C THR A 81 2.18 -18.37 7.71
N GLY A 82 3.05 -17.35 7.71
CA GLY A 82 2.77 -16.02 8.27
C GLY A 82 3.69 -15.63 9.43
N VAL A 83 3.23 -14.70 10.27
CA VAL A 83 3.89 -14.36 11.55
C VAL A 83 3.92 -15.63 12.41
N ILE A 84 5.12 -15.99 12.88
CA ILE A 84 5.19 -16.86 14.06
C ILE A 84 4.80 -15.98 15.24
N LEU A 85 3.58 -16.17 15.74
CA LEU A 85 3.23 -15.68 17.08
C LEU A 85 4.07 -16.50 18.05
N GLY A 86 5.24 -15.97 18.42
CA GLY A 86 6.07 -16.53 19.47
C GLY A 86 5.36 -16.37 20.80
N ILE A 87 4.49 -17.33 21.11
CA ILE A 87 4.00 -17.68 22.44
C ILE A 87 4.20 -19.19 22.63
#